data_AF-A0A3S0BEY4-F1
#
_entry.id   AF-A0A3S0BEY4-F1
#
_cell.length_a   1.000
_cell.length_b   1.000
_cell.length_c   1.000
_cell.angle_alpha   90.00
_cell.angle_beta   90.00
_cell.angle_gamma   90.00
#
_symmetry.space_group_name_H-M   'P 1'
#
loop_
_entity.id
_entity.type
_entity.pdbx_description
1 polymer ?
#
loop_
_entity_poly.entity_id
_entity_poly.type
_entity_poly.pdbx_seq_one_letter_code
_entity_poly.pdbx_strand_id
1 'polypeptide(L)'
;MQAKTYTINIDPLKKAFAKLKQFAQHLNTEQEKAGAIQAFEYTYELSWKTMKRFLHERGREANSPRVVFRFAALEGFIQDPELFWIVEK
;
A
#
# COMPACT_ATOMS: atom_id res chain seq x y z
N MET A 1 -12.09 27.72 14.34
CA MET A 1 -12.48 26.39 13.82
C MET A 1 -11.43 25.38 14.28
N GLN A 2 -11.78 24.43 15.14
CA GLN A 2 -10.84 23.37 15.55
C GLN A 2 -10.75 22.37 14.39
N ALA A 3 -9.55 22.19 13.81
CA ALA A 3 -9.31 21.11 12.87
C ALA A 3 -9.44 19.78 13.62
N LYS A 4 -10.41 18.93 13.25
CA LYS A 4 -10.47 17.56 13.74
C LYS A 4 -9.24 16.83 13.20
N THR A 5 -8.24 16.57 14.05
CA THR A 5 -7.15 15.67 13.72
C THR A 5 -7.71 14.25 13.72
N TYR A 6 -8.04 13.73 12.54
CA TYR A 6 -8.39 12.33 12.39
C TYR A 6 -7.09 11.53 12.39
N THR A 7 -6.97 10.55 13.29
CA THR A 7 -5.85 9.60 13.24
C THR A 7 -6.15 8.57 12.19
N ILE A 8 -5.30 8.45 11.17
CA ILE A 8 -5.44 7.41 10.15
C ILE A 8 -5.24 6.04 10.79
N ASN A 9 -6.28 5.21 10.76
CA ASN A 9 -6.20 3.84 11.24
C ASN A 9 -5.46 2.95 10.24
N ILE A 10 -4.26 2.48 10.65
CA ILE A 10 -3.39 1.61 9.86
C ILE A 10 -3.47 0.13 10.26
N ASP A 11 -4.27 -0.23 11.26
CA ASP A 11 -4.37 -1.61 11.76
C ASP A 11 -4.84 -2.62 10.72
N PRO A 12 -5.81 -2.30 9.83
CA PRO A 12 -6.17 -3.21 8.74
C PRO A 12 -4.98 -3.54 7.83
N LEU A 13 -4.17 -2.54 7.49
CA LEU A 13 -2.98 -2.72 6.66
C LEU A 13 -1.92 -3.57 7.39
N LYS A 14 -1.69 -3.34 8.69
CA LYS A 14 -0.78 -4.16 9.50
C LYS A 14 -1.19 -5.63 9.52
N LYS A 15 -2.49 -5.90 9.75
CA LYS A 15 -3.04 -7.26 9.77
C LYS A 15 -2.92 -7.95 8.40
N ALA A 16 -3.25 -7.23 7.33
CA ALA A 16 -3.11 -7.72 5.96
C ALA A 16 -1.65 -8.07 5.63
N PHE A 17 -0.72 -7.17 5.96
CA PHE A 17 0.71 -7.39 5.74
C PHE A 17 1.27 -8.58 6.55
N ALA A 18 0.84 -8.74 7.80
CA ALA A 18 1.21 -9.91 8.60
C ALA A 18 0.70 -11.21 7.97
N LYS A 19 -0.52 -11.21 7.41
CA LYS A 19 -1.08 -12.36 6.71
C LYS A 19 -0.35 -12.65 5.39
N LEU A 20 0.00 -11.63 4.61
CA LEU A 20 0.85 -11.78 3.43
C LEU A 20 2.19 -12.42 3.78
N LYS A 21 2.87 -11.94 4.82
CA LYS A 21 4.11 -12.55 5.31
C LYS A 21 3.94 -14.02 5.65
N GLN A 22 2.84 -14.38 6.31
CA GLN A 22 2.53 -15.78 6.63
C GLN A 22 2.38 -16.63 5.36
N PHE A 23 1.62 -16.17 4.36
CA PHE A 23 1.42 -16.93 3.13
C PHE A 23 2.68 -16.99 2.25
N ALA A 24 3.54 -15.98 2.30
CA ALA A 24 4.79 -15.97 1.54
C ALA A 24 5.85 -16.98 2.07
N GLN A 25 5.65 -17.59 3.24
CA GLN A 25 6.58 -18.58 3.81
C GLN A 25 6.44 -19.99 3.19
N HIS A 26 5.27 -20.32 2.63
CA HIS A 26 4.96 -21.65 2.12
C HIS A 26 4.25 -21.53 0.78
N LEU A 27 4.95 -21.86 -0.31
CA LEU A 27 4.48 -21.71 -1.70
C LEU A 27 4.67 -23.00 -2.52
N ASN A 28 4.51 -24.16 -1.87
CA ASN A 28 4.85 -25.47 -2.44
C ASN A 28 3.76 -25.99 -3.38
N THR A 29 2.51 -25.53 -3.18
CA THR A 29 1.33 -25.95 -3.95
C THR A 29 0.70 -24.78 -4.68
N GLU A 30 -0.09 -25.06 -5.72
CA GLU A 30 -0.83 -24.03 -6.46
C GLU A 30 -1.86 -23.32 -5.57
N GLN A 31 -2.47 -24.05 -4.63
CA GLN A 31 -3.41 -23.48 -3.65
C GLN A 31 -2.71 -22.49 -2.71
N GLU A 32 -1.50 -22.82 -2.24
CA GLU A 32 -0.70 -21.92 -1.40
C GLU A 32 -0.27 -20.68 -2.17
N LYS A 33 0.19 -20.84 -3.43
CA LYS A 33 0.52 -19.72 -4.31
C LYS A 33 -0.69 -18.82 -4.55
N ALA A 34 -1.86 -19.39 -4.84
CA ALA A 34 -3.10 -18.64 -5.01
C ALA A 34 -3.46 -17.87 -3.72
N GLY A 35 -3.28 -18.47 -2.54
CA GLY A 35 -3.47 -17.80 -1.25
C GLY A 35 -2.52 -16.61 -1.06
N ALA A 36 -1.25 -16.75 -1.43
CA ALA A 36 -0.27 -15.67 -1.37
C ALA A 36 -0.56 -14.55 -2.37
N ILE A 37 -1.00 -14.87 -3.60
CA ILE A 37 -1.43 -13.89 -4.60
C ILE A 37 -2.63 -13.10 -4.07
N GLN A 38 -3.65 -13.79 -3.56
CA GLN A 38 -4.82 -13.12 -2.99
C GLN A 38 -4.42 -12.22 -1.81
N ALA A 39 -3.46 -12.68 -1.00
CA ALA A 39 -2.91 -11.91 0.11
C ALA A 39 -2.17 -10.65 -0.32
N PHE A 40 -1.44 -10.74 -1.41
CA PHE A 40 -0.76 -9.62 -2.02
C PHE A 40 -1.79 -8.59 -2.53
N GLU A 41 -2.82 -9.02 -3.26
CA GLU A 41 -3.83 -8.14 -3.84
C GLU A 41 -4.55 -7.28 -2.79
N TYR A 42 -5.10 -7.90 -1.73
CA TYR A 42 -5.79 -7.12 -0.69
C TYR A 42 -4.82 -6.26 0.13
N THR A 43 -3.57 -6.70 0.29
CA THR A 43 -2.55 -5.91 1.02
C THR A 43 -2.15 -4.69 0.20
N TYR A 44 -1.95 -4.85 -1.11
CA TYR A 44 -1.72 -3.77 -2.05
C TYR A 44 -2.89 -2.77 -2.03
N GLU A 45 -4.12 -3.27 -2.11
CA GLU A 45 -5.34 -2.45 -2.06
C GLU A 45 -5.41 -1.59 -0.78
N LEU A 46 -5.14 -2.20 0.37
CA LEU A 46 -5.11 -1.49 1.66
C LEU A 46 -3.95 -0.49 1.74
N SER A 47 -2.80 -0.81 1.14
CA SER A 47 -1.62 0.05 1.19
C SER A 47 -1.85 1.39 0.48
N TRP A 48 -2.36 1.36 -0.76
CA TRP A 48 -2.59 2.58 -1.53
C TRP A 48 -3.79 3.36 -0.99
N LYS A 49 -4.83 2.69 -0.45
CA LYS A 49 -5.94 3.38 0.24
C LYS A 49 -5.52 4.07 1.52
N THR A 50 -4.63 3.45 2.30
CA THR A 50 -4.05 4.05 3.51
C THR A 50 -3.21 5.27 3.14
N MET A 51 -2.31 5.14 2.16
CA MET A 51 -1.48 6.24 1.69
C MET A 51 -2.32 7.37 1.06
N LYS A 52 -3.39 7.05 0.33
CA LYS A 52 -4.32 8.05 -0.20
C LYS A 52 -4.92 8.92 0.91
N ARG A 53 -5.39 8.31 2.00
CA ARG A 53 -5.95 9.06 3.15
C ARG A 53 -4.89 9.97 3.77
N PHE A 54 -3.67 9.46 3.91
CA PHE A 54 -2.54 10.22 4.43
C PHE A 54 -2.16 11.42 3.57
N LEU A 55 -2.09 11.23 2.26
CA LEU A 55 -1.87 12.31 1.31
C LEU A 55 -3.03 13.32 1.30
N HIS A 56 -4.27 12.86 1.41
CA HIS A 56 -5.44 13.73 1.46
C HIS A 56 -5.42 14.66 2.69
N GLU A 57 -5.04 14.18 3.87
CA GLU A 57 -4.86 15.02 5.06
C GLU A 57 -3.77 16.09 4.90
N ARG A 58 -2.84 15.89 3.95
CA ARG A 58 -1.77 16.83 3.59
C ARG A 58 -2.14 17.72 2.40
N GLY A 59 -3.40 17.71 1.95
CA GLY A 59 -3.89 18.52 0.84
C GLY A 59 -3.53 17.96 -0.56
N ARG A 60 -3.17 16.68 -0.66
CA ARG A 60 -2.91 16.01 -1.94
C ARG A 60 -4.08 15.10 -2.31
N GLU A 61 -4.76 15.43 -3.41
CA GLU A 61 -5.76 14.55 -3.99
C GLU A 61 -5.13 13.54 -4.96
N ALA A 62 -5.33 12.25 -4.70
CA ALA A 62 -4.86 11.16 -5.55
C ALA A 62 -5.97 10.14 -5.78
N ASN A 63 -6.27 9.85 -7.05
CA ASN A 63 -7.43 9.03 -7.43
C ASN A 63 -7.09 7.66 -8.01
N SER A 64 -5.80 7.32 -8.09
CA SER A 64 -5.36 5.99 -8.50
C SER A 64 -4.14 5.55 -7.68
N PRO A 65 -3.89 4.24 -7.52
CA PRO A 65 -2.70 3.72 -6.84
C PRO A 65 -1.40 4.31 -7.42
N ARG A 66 -1.33 4.45 -8.74
CA ARG A 66 -0.18 5.04 -9.45
C ARG A 66 0.09 6.48 -9.00
N VAL A 67 -0.93 7.31 -8.91
CA VAL A 67 -0.80 8.71 -8.48
C VAL A 67 -0.46 8.79 -7.00
N VAL A 68 -1.07 7.93 -6.18
CA VAL A 68 -0.78 7.84 -4.73
C VAL A 68 0.68 7.54 -4.49
N PHE A 69 1.23 6.49 -5.10
CA PHE A 69 2.63 6.12 -4.90
C PHE A 69 3.59 7.17 -5.50
N ARG A 70 3.21 7.84 -6.61
CA ARG A 70 3.98 8.97 -7.13
C ARG A 70 4.09 10.12 -6.14
N PHE A 71 2.99 10.55 -5.52
CA PHE A 71 3.05 11.60 -4.52
C PHE A 71 3.77 11.16 -3.24
N ALA A 72 3.55 9.92 -2.80
CA ALA A 72 4.28 9.38 -1.66
C ALA A 72 5.80 9.36 -1.89
N ALA A 73 6.25 9.01 -3.10
CA ALA A 73 7.65 9.09 -3.51
C ALA A 73 8.17 10.53 -3.52
N LEU A 74 7.44 11.47 -4.13
CA LEU A 74 7.83 12.88 -4.18
C LEU A 74 7.92 13.53 -2.79
N GLU A 75 7.14 13.05 -1.82
CA GLU A 75 7.19 13.51 -0.44
C GLU A 75 8.17 12.73 0.45
N GLY A 76 8.92 11.77 -0.12
CA GLY A 76 9.97 11.02 0.58
C GLY A 76 9.48 9.87 1.47
N PHE A 77 8.22 9.43 1.33
CA PHE A 77 7.67 8.29 2.09
C PHE A 77 8.03 6.93 1.50
N ILE A 78 8.51 6.91 0.25
CA ILE A 78 8.94 5.69 -0.44
C ILE A 78 10.43 5.86 -0.77
N GLN A 79 11.22 4.92 -0.30
CA GLN A 79 12.61 4.76 -0.70
C GLN A 79 12.66 4.05 -2.04
N ASP A 80 13.64 4.39 -2.88
CA ASP A 80 13.85 3.78 -4.19
C ASP A 80 12.58 3.74 -5.08
N PRO A 81 11.93 4.89 -5.31
CA PRO A 81 10.67 4.94 -6.08
C PRO A 81 10.83 4.42 -7.51
N GLU A 82 12.06 4.40 -8.03
CA GLU A 82 12.46 3.75 -9.29
C GLU A 82 11.91 2.31 -9.39
N LEU A 83 11.85 1.55 -8.29
CA LEU A 83 11.36 0.18 -8.26
C LEU A 83 9.86 0.05 -8.60
N PHE A 84 9.08 1.12 -8.39
CA PHE A 84 7.66 1.16 -8.71
C PHE A 84 7.38 1.57 -10.16
N TRP A 85 8.38 2.10 -10.85
CA TRP A 85 8.29 2.51 -12.23
C TRP A 85 9.01 1.47 -13.08
N ILE A 86 8.26 0.63 -13.78
CA ILE A 86 8.83 -0.10 -14.92
C ILE A 86 9.16 0.97 -15.96
N VAL A 87 10.40 1.46 -15.91
CA VAL A 87 11.00 2.15 -17.04
C VAL A 87 11.48 1.01 -17.93
N GLU A 88 10.67 0.62 -18.92
CA GLU A 88 11.22 -0.12 -20.05
C GLU A 88 12.35 0.77 -20.61
N LYS A 89 13.59 0.27 -20.50
CA LYS A 89 14.72 0.83 -21.22
C LYS A 89 14.76 0.25 -22.61
#